data_AF-A0A399IS00-F1
#
_entry.id   AF-A0A399IS00-F1
#
_cell.length_a   1.000
_cell.length_b   1.000
_cell.length_c   1.000
_cell.angle_alpha   90.00
_cell.angle_beta   90.00
_cell.angle_gamma   90.00
#
_symmetry.space_group_name_H-M   'P 1'
#
loop_
_entity.id
_entity.type
_entity.pdbx_description
1 polymer ?
#
loop_
_entity_poly.entity_id
_entity_poly.type
_entity_poly.pdbx_seq_one_letter_code
_entity_poly.pdbx_strand_id
1 'polypeptide(L)'
;MFIWNEKLKETNTIVYKKHKYKMTSIKMWGNYRIDIFEDDIAVVFENSANESFLKYVNKGDSIDKQIVDWASSKIQKCYGICDCCKDEKLIFELSNYDKERKEFKQLNRMCKKCRDNIYSQIFADIDNERAKEDRKFEECLRAKPPVIIGGFITRIEAYNYLRKLPEESIEIIDEEFIYAKAILKANDNTYYPVFCVIDKSSGGELWETEFVTENLDKYIPQQFIFPYINKDKVDIFPYTYETLAVIEEDFHQDSWFGEITRKKIKHHLSNLIRIKRSGNIQDAIDIEDNDNISVRTYFSIQHLISTALYRKEIRELENNLNKKYNEYEFLKHRSLCTSAIFSAVSFLEALINEFFSDSYDNPEGIVRDLPSEYIDSLGQMWELGIPRTASYNIVEKYQIALTLCKRDKINFGCSPGQDISVLIKLRNALIHFEPEWVVTRDIINNTKDRQKLEKLLMYKFQINKFTGDNNPFFPDKCLSYGCVDWALTNVIAFTDIFFISLGIVPPYEKIRFKIKNLFE
;
A
#
# COMPACT_ATOMS: atom_id res chain seq x y z
N MET A 1 -0.37 22.56 33.20
CA MET A 1 0.22 21.27 32.78
C MET A 1 -0.90 20.38 32.29
N PHE A 2 -0.63 19.47 31.34
CA PHE A 2 -1.63 18.50 30.90
C PHE A 2 -2.08 17.62 32.07
N ILE A 3 -3.38 17.32 32.10
CA ILE A 3 -3.95 16.32 33.01
C ILE A 3 -4.43 15.19 32.11
N TRP A 4 -3.86 14.00 32.28
CA TRP A 4 -4.20 12.82 31.50
C TRP A 4 -5.58 12.28 31.91
N ASN A 5 -6.46 12.06 30.93
CA ASN A 5 -7.73 11.38 31.14
C ASN A 5 -7.60 9.93 30.65
N GLU A 6 -7.36 9.02 31.60
CA GLU A 6 -7.15 7.60 31.30
C GLU A 6 -8.31 6.95 30.52
N LYS A 7 -9.55 7.41 30.75
CA LYS A 7 -10.77 6.85 30.15
C LYS A 7 -10.88 7.21 28.67
N LEU A 8 -10.51 8.44 28.30
CA LEU A 8 -10.58 8.92 26.92
C LEU A 8 -9.32 8.60 26.12
N LYS A 9 -8.19 8.30 26.79
CA LYS A 9 -6.85 8.27 26.17
C LYS A 9 -6.47 9.60 25.52
N GLU A 10 -6.93 10.67 26.14
CA GLU A 10 -6.71 12.05 25.76
C GLU A 10 -6.31 12.83 27.01
N THR A 11 -5.63 13.95 26.84
CA THR A 11 -5.51 14.92 27.94
C THR A 11 -6.68 15.89 27.94
N ASN A 12 -6.91 16.50 29.10
CA ASN A 12 -7.61 17.78 29.14
C ASN A 12 -6.97 18.77 28.16
N THR A 13 -7.79 19.56 27.49
CA THR A 13 -7.32 20.70 26.71
C THR A 13 -6.50 21.60 27.62
N ILE A 14 -5.23 21.82 27.29
CA ILE A 14 -4.43 22.81 27.99
C ILE A 14 -4.49 24.13 27.26
N VAL A 15 -4.51 25.20 28.03
CA VAL A 15 -4.23 26.53 27.51
C VAL A 15 -2.75 26.80 27.79
N TYR A 16 -1.96 26.92 26.74
CA TYR A 16 -0.59 27.42 26.83
C TYR A 16 -0.55 28.78 26.15
N LYS A 17 -0.27 29.83 26.94
CA LYS A 17 -0.48 31.24 26.54
C LYS A 17 -1.94 31.47 26.12
N LYS A 18 -2.20 31.75 24.85
CA LYS A 18 -3.55 31.98 24.30
C LYS A 18 -4.08 30.80 23.46
N HIS A 19 -3.27 29.76 23.25
CA HIS A 19 -3.62 28.64 22.38
C HIS A 19 -4.09 27.43 23.18
N LYS A 20 -5.05 26.70 22.60
CA LYS A 20 -5.59 25.46 23.16
C LYS A 20 -4.94 24.28 22.47
N TYR A 21 -4.28 23.44 23.27
CA TYR A 21 -3.70 22.19 22.80
C TYR A 21 -4.46 21.01 23.37
N LYS A 22 -4.77 20.06 22.50
CA LYS A 22 -5.27 18.74 22.88
C LYS A 22 -4.22 17.72 22.48
N MET A 23 -4.02 16.72 23.32
CA MET A 23 -3.16 15.60 22.97
C MET A 23 -3.97 14.33 23.04
N THR A 24 -3.77 13.47 22.04
CA THR A 24 -4.28 12.11 22.06
C THR A 24 -3.09 11.16 22.06
N SER A 25 -3.27 10.01 22.70
CA SER A 25 -2.33 8.91 22.53
C SER A 25 -3.08 7.70 22.01
N ILE A 26 -2.56 7.11 20.95
CA ILE A 26 -3.05 5.84 20.43
C ILE A 26 -2.00 4.82 20.83
N LYS A 27 -2.38 3.90 21.71
CA LYS A 27 -1.49 2.79 22.08
C LYS A 27 -1.27 1.94 20.82
N MET A 28 -0.04 1.96 20.34
CA MET A 28 0.42 1.19 19.20
C MET A 28 1.58 0.34 19.70
N TRP A 29 1.32 -0.94 19.95
CA TRP A 29 2.40 -1.93 19.84
C TRP A 29 3.41 -1.89 20.98
N GLY A 30 2.90 -1.77 22.20
CA GLY A 30 3.72 -1.58 23.41
C GLY A 30 4.23 -0.15 23.57
N ASN A 31 4.08 0.66 22.51
CA ASN A 31 4.39 2.07 22.46
C ASN A 31 3.11 2.87 22.28
N TYR A 32 3.27 4.17 22.18
CA TYR A 32 2.19 5.12 22.01
C TYR A 32 2.55 6.02 20.85
N ARG A 33 1.68 6.09 19.85
CA ARG A 33 1.65 7.23 18.93
C ARG A 33 1.00 8.39 19.69
N ILE A 34 1.66 9.53 19.68
CA ILE A 34 1.24 10.70 20.42
C ILE A 34 1.04 11.81 19.40
N ASP A 35 -0.17 12.33 19.32
CA ASP A 35 -0.52 13.41 18.41
C ASP A 35 -0.89 14.65 19.25
N ILE A 36 -0.26 15.79 18.95
CA ILE A 36 -0.62 17.10 19.53
C ILE A 36 -1.47 17.82 18.50
N PHE A 37 -2.63 18.29 18.92
CA PHE A 37 -3.57 19.06 18.13
C PHE A 37 -3.62 20.51 18.62
N GLU A 38 -3.68 21.43 17.67
CA GLU A 38 -3.98 22.85 17.87
C GLU A 38 -5.18 23.18 16.99
N ASP A 39 -6.28 23.66 17.59
CA ASP A 39 -7.55 23.92 16.89
C ASP A 39 -8.00 22.75 16.00
N ASP A 40 -7.99 21.53 16.57
CA ASP A 40 -8.35 20.25 15.91
C ASP A 40 -7.45 19.82 14.74
N ILE A 41 -6.35 20.54 14.47
CA ILE A 41 -5.34 20.17 13.47
C ILE A 41 -4.18 19.48 14.17
N ALA A 42 -3.84 18.26 13.75
CA ALA A 42 -2.66 17.56 14.26
C ALA A 42 -1.39 18.31 13.85
N VAL A 43 -0.71 18.96 14.80
CA VAL A 43 0.47 19.80 14.56
C VAL A 43 1.79 19.09 14.82
N VAL A 44 1.82 18.10 15.71
CA VAL A 44 2.98 17.25 16.00
C VAL A 44 2.51 15.80 16.11
N PHE A 45 3.30 14.87 15.61
CA PHE A 45 3.16 13.45 15.95
C PHE A 45 4.51 12.89 16.40
N GLU A 46 4.48 11.87 17.25
CA GLU A 46 5.67 11.18 17.74
C GLU A 46 5.33 9.74 18.15
N ASN A 47 6.35 8.88 18.23
CA ASN A 47 6.23 7.55 18.80
C ASN A 47 7.02 7.45 20.11
N SER A 48 6.44 6.84 21.15
CA SER A 48 7.13 6.66 22.44
C SER A 48 8.39 5.79 22.38
N ALA A 49 8.58 5.00 21.31
CA ALA A 49 9.81 4.26 21.06
C ALA A 49 10.94 5.13 20.48
N ASN A 50 10.62 6.28 19.89
CA ASN A 50 11.61 7.09 19.20
C ASN A 50 12.59 7.71 20.20
N GLU A 51 13.87 7.78 19.82
CA GLU A 51 14.87 8.44 20.66
C GLU A 51 14.51 9.91 20.95
N SER A 52 13.86 10.58 19.98
CA SER A 52 13.35 11.95 20.12
C SER A 52 12.26 12.08 21.19
N PHE A 53 11.56 11.00 21.54
CA PHE A 53 10.67 10.95 22.70
C PHE A 53 11.44 10.67 23.98
N LEU A 54 12.26 9.60 23.96
CA LEU A 54 13.01 9.11 25.12
C LEU A 54 14.00 10.15 25.70
N LYS A 55 14.48 11.10 24.88
CA LYS A 55 15.34 12.22 25.31
C LYS A 55 14.65 13.21 26.26
N TYR A 56 13.33 13.17 26.37
CA TYR A 56 12.52 14.18 27.07
C TYR A 56 11.80 13.67 28.31
N VAL A 57 11.92 12.38 28.60
CA VAL A 57 11.10 11.72 29.61
C VAL A 57 11.98 10.95 30.59
N ASN A 58 11.55 10.90 31.85
CA ASN A 58 12.18 10.03 32.82
C ASN A 58 11.60 8.62 32.67
N LYS A 59 12.44 7.64 32.31
CA LYS A 59 12.02 6.26 32.10
C LYS A 59 11.41 5.60 33.37
N GLY A 60 11.69 6.14 34.55
CA GLY A 60 11.10 5.66 35.81
C GLY A 60 9.66 6.10 36.06
N ASP A 61 9.16 7.08 35.29
CA ASP A 61 7.79 7.58 35.42
C ASP A 61 6.78 6.70 34.68
N SER A 62 5.48 6.80 35.04
CA SER A 62 4.42 6.13 34.29
C SER A 62 4.36 6.65 32.85
N ILE A 63 3.97 5.79 31.90
CA ILE A 63 3.91 6.19 30.47
C ILE A 63 3.02 7.42 30.25
N ASP A 64 1.91 7.53 30.96
CA ASP A 64 1.02 8.69 30.86
C ASP A 64 1.72 9.98 31.32
N LYS A 65 2.53 9.90 32.37
CA LYS A 65 3.37 11.02 32.82
C LYS A 65 4.47 11.32 31.81
N GLN A 66 5.14 10.31 31.25
CA GLN A 66 6.15 10.49 30.21
C GLN A 66 5.56 11.19 28.97
N ILE A 67 4.37 10.77 28.51
CA ILE A 67 3.67 11.38 27.38
C ILE A 67 3.36 12.87 27.69
N VAL A 68 2.84 13.16 28.89
CA VAL A 68 2.56 14.53 29.35
C VAL A 68 3.83 15.39 29.42
N ASP A 69 4.92 14.84 29.94
CA ASP A 69 6.20 15.54 30.08
C ASP A 69 6.84 15.82 28.71
N TRP A 70 6.82 14.83 27.81
CA TRP A 70 7.27 15.00 26.43
C TRP A 70 6.46 16.08 25.72
N ALA A 71 5.13 16.01 25.76
CA ALA A 71 4.28 16.97 25.08
C ALA A 71 4.45 18.39 25.66
N SER A 72 4.54 18.50 26.99
CA SER A 72 4.82 19.78 27.66
C SER A 72 6.17 20.36 27.22
N SER A 73 7.21 19.53 27.17
CA SER A 73 8.54 19.96 26.74
C SER A 73 8.59 20.32 25.26
N LYS A 74 7.92 19.54 24.41
CA LYS A 74 7.78 19.83 22.97
C LYS A 74 7.05 21.14 22.74
N ILE A 75 5.93 21.36 23.43
CA ILE A 75 5.22 22.63 23.36
C ILE A 75 6.15 23.76 23.78
N GLN A 76 6.79 23.68 24.94
CA GLN A 76 7.68 24.74 25.41
C GLN A 76 8.86 25.03 24.46
N LYS A 77 9.51 24.00 23.91
CA LYS A 77 10.67 24.17 23.00
C LYS A 77 10.28 24.64 21.61
N CYS A 78 9.15 24.17 21.09
CA CYS A 78 8.70 24.49 19.75
C CYS A 78 7.76 25.70 19.73
N TYR A 79 7.37 26.25 20.88
CA TYR A 79 6.58 27.46 20.96
C TYR A 79 7.44 28.68 20.58
N GLY A 80 7.00 29.43 19.59
CA GLY A 80 7.68 30.63 19.16
C GLY A 80 6.83 31.42 18.15
N ILE A 81 7.43 32.47 17.60
CA ILE A 81 6.76 33.33 16.63
C ILE A 81 6.91 32.69 15.25
N CYS A 82 5.79 32.38 14.59
CA CYS A 82 5.78 31.89 13.21
C CYS A 82 6.28 32.99 12.26
N ASP A 83 7.28 32.69 11.43
CA ASP A 83 7.84 33.68 10.50
C ASP A 83 6.81 34.17 9.46
N CYS A 84 5.78 33.36 9.18
CA CYS A 84 4.71 33.68 8.23
C CYS A 84 3.60 34.54 8.86
N CYS A 85 2.83 34.00 9.82
CA CYS A 85 1.66 34.72 10.35
C CYS A 85 1.96 35.61 11.58
N LYS A 86 3.21 35.66 12.04
CA LYS A 86 3.67 36.43 13.21
C LYS A 86 2.95 36.11 14.52
N ASP A 87 2.28 34.96 14.57
CA ASP A 87 1.54 34.48 15.73
C ASP A 87 2.40 33.54 16.56
N GLU A 88 2.23 33.60 17.89
CA GLU A 88 2.99 32.80 18.85
C GLU A 88 2.34 31.42 19.03
N LYS A 89 2.94 30.36 18.48
CA LYS A 89 2.40 29.00 18.51
C LYS A 89 3.48 27.97 18.27
N LEU A 90 3.11 26.70 18.07
CA LEU A 90 4.07 25.66 17.70
C LEU A 90 4.62 25.92 16.30
N ILE A 91 5.94 26.09 16.23
CA ILE A 91 6.73 26.33 15.03
C ILE A 91 7.77 25.24 14.85
N PHE A 92 8.08 24.93 13.59
CA PHE A 92 9.06 23.94 13.18
C PHE A 92 10.07 24.59 12.25
N GLU A 93 11.32 24.15 12.31
CA GLU A 93 12.32 24.52 11.32
C GLU A 93 11.93 23.96 9.95
N LEU A 94 12.06 24.80 8.92
CA LEU A 94 11.82 24.39 7.55
C LEU A 94 12.91 23.41 7.09
N SER A 95 12.49 22.35 6.39
CA SER A 95 13.40 21.39 5.77
C SER A 95 14.20 22.03 4.64
N ASN A 96 15.25 21.37 4.17
CA ASN A 96 16.01 21.85 3.00
C ASN A 96 15.11 21.97 1.77
N TYR A 97 14.21 21.00 1.58
CA TYR A 97 13.21 21.02 0.51
C TYR A 97 12.25 22.22 0.60
N ASP A 98 11.79 22.58 1.80
CA ASP A 98 10.99 23.79 1.99
C ASP A 98 11.82 25.03 1.60
N LYS A 99 13.08 25.11 2.04
CA LYS A 99 13.96 26.28 1.82
C LYS A 99 14.34 26.50 0.34
N GLU A 100 14.34 25.46 -0.47
CA GLU A 100 14.60 25.55 -1.91
C GLU A 100 13.44 26.23 -2.68
N ARG A 101 12.24 26.29 -2.11
CA ARG A 101 11.06 26.87 -2.73
C ARG A 101 10.95 28.37 -2.50
N LYS A 102 10.56 29.11 -3.55
CA LYS A 102 10.47 30.58 -3.53
C LYS A 102 9.46 31.10 -2.50
N GLU A 103 8.39 30.36 -2.24
CA GLU A 103 7.30 30.70 -1.32
C GLU A 103 7.74 30.67 0.14
N PHE A 104 8.80 29.91 0.44
CA PHE A 104 9.39 29.80 1.76
C PHE A 104 10.64 30.67 1.93
N LYS A 105 11.02 31.43 0.90
CA LYS A 105 12.21 32.29 0.93
C LYS A 105 12.12 33.28 2.09
N GLN A 106 13.21 33.40 2.87
CA GLN A 106 13.31 34.21 4.09
C GLN A 106 12.54 33.69 5.31
N LEU A 107 11.85 32.55 5.21
CA LEU A 107 11.24 31.88 6.35
C LEU A 107 12.22 30.83 6.87
N ASN A 108 12.41 30.77 8.18
CA ASN A 108 13.25 29.75 8.81
C ASN A 108 12.41 28.79 9.65
N ARG A 109 11.38 29.33 10.32
CA ARG A 109 10.51 28.57 11.21
C ARG A 109 9.05 28.94 11.00
N MET A 110 8.21 27.92 10.88
CA MET A 110 6.80 28.10 10.58
C MET A 110 5.91 27.18 11.39
N CYS A 111 4.70 27.65 11.69
CA CYS A 111 3.66 26.76 12.21
C CYS A 111 3.14 25.86 11.09
N LYS A 112 2.65 24.68 11.46
CA LYS A 112 2.13 23.69 10.51
C LYS A 112 1.02 24.26 9.62
N LYS A 113 0.04 24.96 10.21
CA LYS A 113 -1.08 25.56 9.45
C LYS A 113 -0.61 26.52 8.34
N CYS A 114 0.39 27.36 8.61
CA CYS A 114 0.95 28.24 7.58
C CYS A 114 1.70 27.45 6.50
N ARG A 115 2.47 26.44 6.89
CA ARG A 115 3.20 25.58 5.94
C ARG A 115 2.24 24.83 5.03
N ASP A 116 1.20 24.22 5.60
CA ASP A 116 0.16 23.49 4.86
C ASP A 116 -0.60 24.44 3.93
N ASN A 117 -0.93 25.66 4.39
CA ASN A 117 -1.55 26.68 3.54
C ASN A 117 -0.67 27.10 2.35
N ILE A 118 0.64 27.30 2.55
CA ILE A 118 1.57 27.60 1.44
C ILE A 118 1.59 26.44 0.44
N TYR A 119 1.73 25.20 0.91
CA TYR A 119 1.69 24.04 0.00
C TYR A 119 0.37 23.94 -0.75
N SER A 120 -0.75 24.22 -0.07
CA SER A 120 -2.07 24.22 -0.69
C SER A 120 -2.18 25.28 -1.78
N GLN A 121 -1.58 26.46 -1.58
CA GLN A 121 -1.47 27.50 -2.61
C GLN A 121 -0.56 27.08 -3.76
N ILE A 122 0.62 26.51 -3.48
CA ILE A 122 1.54 26.00 -4.50
C ILE A 122 0.84 24.98 -5.39
N PHE A 123 0.15 24.00 -4.81
CA PHE A 123 -0.57 22.99 -5.57
C PHE A 123 -1.75 23.59 -6.33
N ALA A 124 -2.50 24.51 -5.72
CA ALA A 124 -3.57 25.21 -6.41
C ALA A 124 -3.07 26.05 -7.59
N ASP A 125 -1.90 26.69 -7.48
CA ASP A 125 -1.29 27.46 -8.56
C ASP A 125 -0.85 26.54 -9.70
N ILE A 126 -0.21 25.40 -9.39
CA ILE A 126 0.16 24.36 -10.37
C ILE A 126 -1.09 23.84 -11.08
N ASP A 127 -2.14 23.50 -10.34
CA ASP A 127 -3.40 23.01 -10.90
C ASP A 127 -4.08 24.06 -11.77
N ASN A 128 -4.02 25.34 -11.37
CA ASN A 128 -4.57 26.45 -12.13
C ASN A 128 -3.79 26.72 -13.42
N GLU A 129 -2.46 26.63 -13.39
CA GLU A 129 -1.60 26.75 -14.57
C GLU A 129 -1.88 25.60 -15.54
N ARG A 130 -1.88 24.36 -15.05
CA ARG A 130 -2.25 23.18 -15.83
C ARG A 130 -3.64 23.32 -16.44
N ALA A 131 -4.65 23.72 -15.65
CA ALA A 131 -6.00 23.92 -16.15
C ALA A 131 -6.12 25.05 -17.20
N LYS A 132 -5.25 26.07 -17.15
CA LYS A 132 -5.17 27.10 -18.21
C LYS A 132 -4.57 26.53 -19.49
N GLU A 133 -3.52 25.72 -19.38
CA GLU A 133 -2.90 25.05 -20.53
C GLU A 133 -3.86 24.04 -21.17
N ASP A 134 -4.51 23.22 -20.35
CA ASP A 134 -5.54 22.27 -20.76
C ASP A 134 -6.69 22.98 -21.50
N ARG A 135 -7.18 24.12 -20.97
CA ARG A 135 -8.22 24.92 -21.66
C ARG A 135 -7.74 25.46 -23.00
N LYS A 136 -6.53 26.02 -23.07
CA LYS A 136 -5.96 26.51 -24.34
C LYS A 136 -5.81 25.38 -25.34
N PHE A 137 -5.38 24.22 -24.88
CA PHE A 137 -5.23 23.02 -25.70
C PHE A 137 -6.60 22.54 -26.21
N GLU A 138 -7.61 22.44 -25.34
CA GLU A 138 -8.99 22.12 -25.74
C GLU A 138 -9.56 23.12 -26.74
N GLU A 139 -9.34 24.42 -26.57
CA GLU A 139 -9.78 25.45 -27.51
C GLU A 139 -9.12 25.25 -28.89
N CYS A 140 -7.83 24.90 -28.93
CA CYS A 140 -7.14 24.53 -30.16
C CYS A 140 -7.76 23.30 -30.83
N LEU A 141 -8.09 22.26 -30.04
CA LEU A 141 -8.76 21.06 -30.55
C LEU A 141 -10.18 21.35 -31.04
N ARG A 142 -10.95 22.23 -30.37
CA ARG A 142 -12.28 22.62 -30.86
C ARG A 142 -12.20 23.42 -32.15
N ALA A 143 -11.20 24.29 -32.29
CA ALA A 143 -10.99 25.07 -33.50
C ALA A 143 -10.58 24.19 -34.70
N LYS A 144 -9.82 23.12 -34.44
CA LYS A 144 -9.43 22.13 -35.45
C LYS A 144 -9.59 20.71 -34.89
N PRO A 145 -10.81 20.14 -34.94
CA PRO A 145 -11.10 18.83 -34.35
C PRO A 145 -10.13 17.75 -34.84
N PRO A 146 -9.46 17.03 -33.94
CA PRO A 146 -8.51 16.00 -34.34
C PRO A 146 -9.24 14.81 -34.97
N VAL A 147 -8.71 14.31 -36.08
CA VAL A 147 -9.13 13.06 -36.69
C VAL A 147 -8.24 11.96 -36.12
N ILE A 148 -8.79 11.21 -35.16
CA ILE A 148 -8.03 10.20 -34.41
C ILE A 148 -7.78 9.00 -35.31
N ILE A 149 -6.51 8.62 -35.42
CA ILE A 149 -6.13 7.43 -36.16
C ILE A 149 -6.25 6.23 -35.23
N GLY A 150 -7.06 5.27 -35.62
CA GLY A 150 -7.33 4.08 -34.83
C GLY A 150 -8.70 3.49 -35.16
N GLY A 151 -9.27 2.77 -34.21
CA GLY A 151 -10.48 1.99 -34.47
C GLY A 151 -10.25 0.85 -35.47
N PHE A 152 -8.98 0.46 -35.68
CA PHE A 152 -8.62 -0.59 -36.63
C PHE A 152 -9.24 -1.91 -36.21
N ILE A 153 -9.67 -2.70 -37.19
CA ILE A 153 -10.24 -4.03 -36.97
C ILE A 153 -9.12 -5.00 -36.60
N THR A 154 -7.94 -4.80 -37.20
CA THR A 154 -6.80 -5.66 -36.97
C THR A 154 -5.64 -4.89 -36.35
N ARG A 155 -4.93 -5.56 -35.44
CA ARG A 155 -3.68 -5.05 -34.86
C ARG A 155 -2.63 -4.71 -35.92
N ILE A 156 -2.54 -5.52 -36.99
CA ILE A 156 -1.54 -5.35 -38.05
C ILE A 156 -1.68 -3.99 -38.74
N GLU A 157 -2.91 -3.47 -38.90
CA GLU A 157 -3.14 -2.14 -39.45
C GLU A 157 -2.55 -1.04 -38.54
N ALA A 158 -2.81 -1.11 -37.23
CA ALA A 158 -2.25 -0.17 -36.25
C ALA A 158 -0.70 -0.24 -36.23
N TYR A 159 -0.15 -1.46 -36.26
CA TYR A 159 1.30 -1.68 -36.27
C TYR A 159 1.97 -1.13 -37.54
N ASN A 160 1.38 -1.42 -38.71
CA ASN A 160 1.87 -0.92 -39.99
C ASN A 160 1.77 0.61 -40.07
N TYR A 161 0.80 1.21 -39.36
CA TYR A 161 0.71 2.65 -39.23
C TYR A 161 1.89 3.21 -38.42
N LEU A 162 2.15 2.70 -37.22
CA LEU A 162 3.25 3.17 -36.35
C LEU A 162 4.64 3.01 -36.96
N ARG A 163 4.87 1.95 -37.75
CA ARG A 163 6.15 1.73 -38.46
C ARG A 163 6.45 2.75 -39.55
N LYS A 164 5.44 3.44 -40.06
CA LYS A 164 5.61 4.49 -41.08
C LYS A 164 5.90 5.85 -40.45
N LEU A 165 5.60 6.01 -39.16
CA LEU A 165 5.90 7.24 -38.44
C LEU A 165 7.42 7.37 -38.22
N PRO A 166 7.98 8.58 -38.33
CA PRO A 166 9.43 8.79 -38.34
C PRO A 166 10.11 8.65 -36.96
N GLU A 167 9.36 8.68 -35.86
CA GLU A 167 9.90 8.62 -34.51
C GLU A 167 10.56 7.26 -34.24
N GLU A 168 11.49 7.21 -33.30
CA GLU A 168 12.06 5.93 -32.86
C GLU A 168 11.01 5.08 -32.14
N SER A 169 11.25 3.77 -32.06
CA SER A 169 10.32 2.87 -31.37
C SER A 169 10.34 3.08 -29.85
N ILE A 170 11.49 3.46 -29.31
CA ILE A 170 11.73 3.81 -27.91
C ILE A 170 12.68 5.02 -27.86
N GLU A 171 12.39 5.97 -26.99
CA GLU A 171 13.26 7.09 -26.62
C GLU A 171 13.34 7.16 -25.08
N ILE A 172 14.55 7.32 -24.54
CA ILE A 172 14.76 7.43 -23.09
C ILE A 172 14.62 8.90 -22.70
N ILE A 173 13.64 9.24 -21.87
CA ILE A 173 13.41 10.60 -21.39
C ILE A 173 14.40 10.91 -20.25
N ASP A 174 14.48 10.01 -19.27
CA ASP A 174 15.45 10.00 -18.18
C ASP A 174 15.71 8.57 -17.65
N GLU A 175 16.38 8.42 -16.50
CA GLU A 175 16.70 7.11 -15.93
C GLU A 175 15.45 6.27 -15.56
N GLU A 176 14.32 6.93 -15.27
CA GLU A 176 13.09 6.30 -14.79
C GLU A 176 11.99 6.24 -15.87
N PHE A 177 12.00 7.15 -16.84
CA PHE A 177 10.93 7.29 -17.84
C PHE A 177 11.38 7.06 -19.28
N ILE A 178 10.55 6.36 -20.03
CA ILE A 178 10.73 6.11 -21.47
C ILE A 178 9.48 6.51 -22.25
N TYR A 179 9.71 6.95 -23.47
CA TYR A 179 8.70 7.21 -24.48
C TYR A 179 8.70 6.07 -25.50
N ALA A 180 7.56 5.45 -25.79
CA ALA A 180 7.49 4.29 -26.67
C ALA A 180 6.31 4.34 -27.64
N LYS A 181 6.53 3.89 -28.87
CA LYS A 181 5.44 3.59 -29.82
C LYS A 181 4.66 2.38 -29.33
N ALA A 182 3.34 2.49 -29.22
CA ALA A 182 2.51 1.42 -28.72
C ALA A 182 1.15 1.31 -29.45
N ILE A 183 0.52 0.15 -29.32
CA ILE A 183 -0.81 -0.17 -29.80
C ILE A 183 -1.70 -0.41 -28.60
N LEU A 184 -2.76 0.38 -28.46
CA LEU A 184 -3.83 0.07 -27.51
C LEU A 184 -4.86 -0.85 -28.16
N LYS A 185 -5.30 -1.86 -27.42
CA LYS A 185 -6.49 -2.65 -27.73
C LYS A 185 -7.62 -2.23 -26.80
N ALA A 186 -8.62 -1.57 -27.37
CA ALA A 186 -9.85 -1.16 -26.69
C ALA A 186 -10.74 -2.36 -26.31
N ASN A 187 -11.70 -2.12 -25.41
CA ASN A 187 -12.63 -3.13 -24.90
C ASN A 187 -13.56 -3.68 -26.02
N ASP A 188 -13.89 -2.86 -27.00
CA ASP A 188 -14.61 -3.25 -28.21
C ASP A 188 -13.78 -4.05 -29.24
N ASN A 189 -12.54 -4.42 -28.89
CA ASN A 189 -11.56 -5.12 -29.73
C ASN A 189 -11.03 -4.32 -30.92
N THR A 190 -11.20 -3.00 -30.95
CA THR A 190 -10.51 -2.16 -31.93
C THR A 190 -9.13 -1.73 -31.46
N TYR A 191 -8.25 -1.39 -32.41
CA TYR A 191 -6.84 -1.06 -32.13
C TYR A 191 -6.52 0.40 -32.46
N TYR A 192 -5.72 1.03 -31.61
CA TYR A 192 -5.31 2.43 -31.73
C TYR A 192 -3.78 2.54 -31.65
N PRO A 193 -3.11 3.11 -32.67
CA PRO A 193 -1.71 3.49 -32.57
C PRO A 193 -1.58 4.69 -31.63
N VAL A 194 -0.64 4.61 -30.69
CA VAL A 194 -0.38 5.63 -29.68
C VAL A 194 1.11 5.75 -29.40
N PHE A 195 1.47 6.79 -28.66
CA PHE A 195 2.74 6.89 -27.95
C PHE A 195 2.47 6.84 -26.44
N CYS A 196 3.36 6.21 -25.69
CA CYS A 196 3.19 5.98 -24.26
C CYS A 196 4.42 6.46 -23.49
N VAL A 197 4.19 7.10 -22.34
CA VAL A 197 5.22 7.34 -21.33
C VAL A 197 5.11 6.23 -20.28
N ILE A 198 6.22 5.54 -20.03
CA ILE A 198 6.26 4.36 -19.15
C ILE A 198 7.29 4.60 -18.03
N ASP A 199 6.88 4.37 -16.78
CA ASP A 199 7.72 4.45 -15.58
C ASP A 199 8.39 3.09 -15.30
N LYS A 200 9.70 3.01 -15.56
CA LYS A 200 10.54 1.83 -15.30
C LYS A 200 10.67 1.54 -13.81
N SER A 201 10.73 2.56 -12.95
CA SER A 201 10.88 2.42 -11.49
C SER A 201 9.65 1.76 -10.81
N SER A 202 8.51 1.82 -11.49
CA SER A 202 7.25 1.20 -11.10
C SER A 202 6.94 -0.09 -11.86
N GLY A 203 7.93 -0.65 -12.57
CA GLY A 203 7.81 -1.93 -13.28
C GLY A 203 7.09 -1.84 -14.62
N GLY A 204 7.15 -0.67 -15.27
CA GLY A 204 6.51 -0.40 -16.55
C GLY A 204 5.11 0.22 -16.42
N GLU A 205 4.80 0.90 -15.31
CA GLU A 205 3.47 1.52 -15.16
C GLU A 205 3.28 2.59 -16.24
N LEU A 206 2.18 2.47 -16.98
CA LEU A 206 1.82 3.43 -18.02
C LEU A 206 1.43 4.75 -17.37
N TRP A 207 2.26 5.77 -17.56
CA TRP A 207 2.09 7.08 -16.95
C TRP A 207 1.21 8.00 -17.79
N GLU A 208 1.46 8.04 -19.10
CA GLU A 208 0.72 8.87 -20.06
C GLU A 208 0.56 8.16 -21.40
N THR A 209 -0.47 8.54 -22.16
CA THR A 209 -0.71 8.01 -23.50
C THR A 209 -1.21 9.09 -24.44
N GLU A 210 -0.60 9.17 -25.62
CA GLU A 210 -0.90 10.16 -26.62
C GLU A 210 -1.37 9.49 -27.92
N PHE A 211 -2.54 9.89 -28.40
CA PHE A 211 -3.16 9.33 -29.60
C PHE A 211 -2.64 10.00 -30.86
N VAL A 212 -2.43 9.20 -31.90
CA VAL A 212 -2.02 9.71 -33.20
C VAL A 212 -3.20 10.31 -33.95
N THR A 213 -2.97 11.41 -34.65
CA THR A 213 -3.98 12.11 -35.44
C THR A 213 -3.54 12.30 -36.87
N GLU A 214 -4.48 12.38 -37.81
CA GLU A 214 -4.18 12.55 -39.24
C GLU A 214 -3.96 14.01 -39.62
N ASN A 215 -4.68 14.93 -38.96
CA ASN A 215 -4.81 16.32 -39.39
C ASN A 215 -4.07 17.32 -38.48
N LEU A 216 -3.36 16.86 -37.45
CA LEU A 216 -2.52 17.70 -36.59
C LEU A 216 -1.09 17.16 -36.55
N ASP A 217 -0.11 18.05 -36.55
CA ASP A 217 1.31 17.72 -36.33
C ASP A 217 1.62 17.43 -34.85
N LYS A 218 0.61 16.99 -34.08
CA LYS A 218 0.67 16.78 -32.64
C LYS A 218 -0.10 15.52 -32.26
N TYR A 219 0.43 14.81 -31.27
CA TYR A 219 -0.30 13.75 -30.58
C TYR A 219 -1.19 14.35 -29.50
N ILE A 220 -2.28 13.66 -29.19
CA ILE A 220 -3.31 14.16 -28.28
C ILE A 220 -3.32 13.30 -27.01
N PRO A 221 -3.01 13.88 -25.84
CA PRO A 221 -3.09 13.15 -24.58
C PRO A 221 -4.48 12.55 -24.36
N GLN A 222 -4.52 11.34 -23.84
CA GLN A 222 -5.71 10.53 -23.64
C GLN A 222 -6.86 11.28 -22.95
N GLN A 223 -6.58 12.15 -21.98
CA GLN A 223 -7.60 12.93 -21.27
C GLN A 223 -8.44 13.82 -22.19
N PHE A 224 -7.90 14.23 -23.34
CA PHE A 224 -8.58 15.11 -24.30
C PHE A 224 -9.23 14.36 -25.46
N ILE A 225 -9.03 13.05 -25.58
CA ILE A 225 -9.42 12.30 -26.77
C ILE A 225 -10.92 11.99 -26.81
N PHE A 226 -11.53 11.81 -25.63
CA PHE A 226 -12.89 11.28 -25.49
C PHE A 226 -13.96 12.02 -26.28
N PRO A 227 -13.99 13.36 -26.35
CA PRO A 227 -14.99 14.07 -27.14
C PRO A 227 -14.90 13.82 -28.65
N TYR A 228 -13.76 13.30 -29.13
CA TYR A 228 -13.45 13.15 -30.56
C TYR A 228 -13.42 11.70 -31.03
N ILE A 229 -13.49 10.73 -30.10
CA ILE A 229 -13.74 9.34 -30.46
C ILE A 229 -15.25 9.13 -30.43
N ASN A 230 -15.83 8.72 -31.56
CA ASN A 230 -17.26 8.46 -31.70
C ASN A 230 -17.67 7.12 -31.03
N LYS A 231 -17.28 6.93 -29.76
CA LYS A 231 -17.52 5.74 -28.95
C LYS A 231 -17.66 6.14 -27.48
N ASP A 232 -18.43 5.36 -26.73
CA ASP A 232 -18.53 5.57 -25.29
C ASP A 232 -17.22 5.21 -24.59
N LYS A 233 -16.93 5.90 -23.49
CA LYS A 233 -15.72 5.64 -22.68
C LYS A 233 -15.59 4.18 -22.24
N VAL A 234 -16.71 3.49 -22.02
CA VAL A 234 -16.76 2.07 -21.61
C VAL A 234 -16.37 1.11 -22.74
N ASP A 235 -16.51 1.53 -23.99
CA ASP A 235 -16.10 0.73 -25.16
C ASP A 235 -14.60 0.83 -25.41
N ILE A 236 -13.99 1.93 -24.95
CA ILE A 236 -12.55 2.17 -25.08
C ILE A 236 -11.80 1.62 -23.86
N PHE A 237 -12.39 1.72 -22.66
CA PHE A 237 -11.75 1.37 -21.38
C PHE A 237 -12.41 0.21 -20.65
N PRO A 238 -11.63 -0.62 -19.92
CA PRO A 238 -10.16 -0.61 -19.85
C PRO A 238 -9.53 -1.16 -21.14
N TYR A 239 -8.38 -0.63 -21.54
CA TYR A 239 -7.60 -1.18 -22.65
C TYR A 239 -6.36 -1.95 -22.17
N THR A 240 -5.82 -2.76 -23.06
CA THR A 240 -4.47 -3.36 -22.94
C THR A 240 -3.55 -2.70 -23.95
N TYR A 241 -2.23 -2.72 -23.74
CA TYR A 241 -1.27 -2.11 -24.64
C TYR A 241 -0.13 -3.06 -25.03
N GLU A 242 0.52 -2.76 -26.15
CA GLU A 242 1.73 -3.42 -26.63
C GLU A 242 2.66 -2.34 -27.22
N THR A 243 3.95 -2.36 -26.92
CA THR A 243 4.93 -1.47 -27.55
C THR A 243 5.55 -2.10 -28.80
N LEU A 244 6.06 -1.29 -29.71
CA LEU A 244 6.71 -1.77 -30.93
C LEU A 244 8.07 -2.41 -30.68
N ALA A 245 8.75 -1.98 -29.61
CA ALA A 245 10.01 -2.53 -29.17
C ALA A 245 9.89 -2.99 -27.71
N VAL A 246 10.64 -4.03 -27.38
CA VAL A 246 10.66 -4.59 -26.03
C VAL A 246 11.32 -3.59 -25.10
N ILE A 247 10.66 -3.32 -23.98
CA ILE A 247 11.20 -2.47 -22.93
C ILE A 247 11.71 -3.38 -21.82
N GLU A 248 13.00 -3.27 -21.52
CA GLU A 248 13.56 -3.90 -20.34
C GLU A 248 12.89 -3.31 -19.09
N GLU A 249 12.42 -4.19 -18.19
CA GLU A 249 11.75 -3.85 -16.92
C GLU A 249 10.26 -3.47 -17.01
N ASP A 250 9.65 -3.50 -18.20
CA ASP A 250 8.19 -3.36 -18.35
C ASP A 250 7.47 -4.71 -18.22
N PHE A 251 6.87 -4.94 -17.05
CA PHE A 251 6.17 -6.18 -16.73
C PHE A 251 4.74 -6.26 -17.29
N HIS A 252 4.27 -5.21 -17.98
CA HIS A 252 2.90 -5.12 -18.49
C HIS A 252 2.77 -5.49 -19.98
N GLN A 253 3.89 -5.65 -20.70
CA GLN A 253 3.87 -6.05 -22.11
C GLN A 253 3.46 -7.53 -22.27
N ASP A 254 2.27 -7.76 -22.83
CA ASP A 254 1.85 -9.09 -23.27
C ASP A 254 2.66 -9.47 -24.54
N SER A 255 3.67 -10.34 -24.41
CA SER A 255 4.66 -10.69 -25.47
C SER A 255 4.04 -11.12 -26.81
N TRP A 256 4.50 -10.56 -27.93
CA TRP A 256 3.96 -10.91 -29.27
C TRP A 256 4.96 -11.30 -30.36
N PHE A 257 6.27 -11.19 -30.13
CA PHE A 257 7.30 -11.73 -31.04
C PHE A 257 7.64 -13.17 -30.63
N GLY A 258 7.02 -14.15 -31.29
CA GLY A 258 7.23 -15.57 -31.01
C GLY A 258 8.59 -16.05 -31.52
N GLU A 259 9.49 -16.45 -30.63
CA GLU A 259 9.70 -17.86 -30.24
C GLU A 259 10.77 -17.88 -29.15
N ILE A 260 10.36 -17.98 -27.88
CA ILE A 260 10.98 -18.92 -26.94
C ILE A 260 9.84 -19.61 -26.18
N THR A 261 9.94 -20.92 -26.14
CA THR A 261 9.04 -21.93 -25.60
C THR A 261 8.28 -21.59 -24.30
N ARG A 262 6.97 -21.84 -24.34
CA ARG A 262 6.07 -22.24 -23.23
C ARG A 262 6.37 -21.62 -21.84
N LYS A 263 5.74 -20.48 -21.54
CA LYS A 263 4.52 -20.43 -20.69
C LYS A 263 4.06 -18.99 -20.47
N LYS A 264 2.78 -18.77 -20.81
CA LYS A 264 1.93 -17.66 -20.35
C LYS A 264 2.13 -17.40 -18.85
N ILE A 265 2.38 -16.14 -18.48
CA ILE A 265 2.01 -15.60 -17.18
C ILE A 265 1.41 -14.21 -17.41
N LYS A 266 0.08 -14.17 -17.62
CA LYS A 266 -0.70 -13.00 -17.22
C LYS A 266 -0.69 -13.02 -15.69
N HIS A 267 0.07 -12.13 -15.06
CA HIS A 267 -0.28 -11.64 -13.72
C HIS A 267 0.55 -10.42 -13.34
N HIS A 268 -0.15 -9.29 -13.26
CA HIS A 268 0.24 -8.10 -12.53
C HIS A 268 0.62 -8.43 -11.08
N LEU A 269 1.57 -7.63 -10.58
CA LEU A 269 2.07 -7.48 -9.21
C LEU A 269 3.38 -8.24 -8.93
N SER A 270 4.44 -7.44 -8.79
CA SER A 270 5.72 -7.75 -8.14
C SER A 270 6.33 -9.09 -8.55
N ASN A 271 6.78 -9.20 -9.79
CA ASN A 271 7.67 -10.29 -10.20
C ASN A 271 9.01 -9.70 -10.65
N LEU A 272 10.12 -10.30 -10.22
CA LEU A 272 11.45 -9.98 -10.75
C LEU A 272 11.86 -11.06 -11.74
N ILE A 273 12.30 -10.65 -12.94
CA ILE A 273 12.83 -11.54 -13.98
C ILE A 273 14.34 -11.37 -14.00
N ARG A 274 15.10 -12.47 -13.85
CA ARG A 274 16.57 -12.44 -13.94
C ARG A 274 17.04 -13.36 -15.06
N ILE A 275 17.73 -12.79 -16.03
CA ILE A 275 18.42 -13.52 -17.11
C ILE A 275 19.85 -13.75 -16.65
N LYS A 276 20.20 -15.00 -16.30
CA LYS A 276 21.60 -15.37 -16.03
C LYS A 276 22.24 -15.83 -17.33
N ARG A 277 23.05 -14.98 -17.96
CA ARG A 277 23.98 -15.43 -19.01
C ARG A 277 25.07 -16.25 -18.36
N SER A 278 25.26 -17.49 -18.83
CA SER A 278 26.39 -18.30 -18.39
C SER A 278 27.68 -17.65 -18.90
N GLY A 279 28.49 -17.13 -17.99
CA GLY A 279 29.75 -16.48 -18.32
C GLY A 279 30.87 -17.52 -18.43
N ASN A 280 31.40 -17.67 -19.65
CA ASN A 280 32.83 -17.79 -19.91
C ASN A 280 33.10 -17.23 -21.31
N ILE A 281 33.62 -16.00 -21.38
CA ILE A 281 33.90 -15.25 -22.62
C ILE A 281 35.15 -15.78 -23.36
N GLN A 282 35.74 -16.90 -22.93
CA GLN A 282 36.97 -17.42 -23.55
C GLN A 282 36.78 -18.58 -24.54
N ASP A 283 35.62 -19.25 -24.56
CA ASP A 283 35.39 -20.41 -25.45
C ASP A 283 34.23 -20.12 -26.42
N ALA A 284 34.45 -19.21 -27.35
CA ALA A 284 33.54 -18.97 -28.47
C ALA A 284 33.80 -19.99 -29.58
N ILE A 285 33.42 -21.26 -29.37
CA ILE A 285 33.04 -22.23 -30.41
C ILE A 285 32.07 -23.23 -29.73
N ASP A 286 30.86 -23.30 -30.25
CA ASP A 286 29.76 -24.23 -29.91
C ASP A 286 29.17 -24.10 -28.49
N ILE A 287 28.33 -23.07 -28.29
CA ILE A 287 27.38 -23.03 -27.18
C ILE A 287 25.97 -23.13 -27.78
N GLU A 288 25.30 -24.27 -27.57
CA GLU A 288 23.84 -24.30 -27.55
C GLU A 288 23.40 -23.36 -26.42
N ASP A 289 22.92 -22.16 -26.77
CA ASP A 289 22.41 -21.15 -25.83
C ASP A 289 21.20 -21.68 -25.06
N ASN A 290 21.46 -22.43 -23.98
CA ASN A 290 20.45 -22.76 -22.98
C ASN A 290 20.32 -21.57 -22.01
N ASP A 291 19.71 -20.49 -22.48
CA ASP A 291 19.34 -19.35 -21.64
C ASP A 291 18.26 -19.78 -20.62
N ASN A 292 18.63 -19.88 -19.35
CA ASN A 292 17.70 -20.16 -18.26
C ASN A 292 17.02 -18.85 -17.82
N ILE A 293 15.79 -18.63 -18.27
CA ILE A 293 14.93 -17.55 -17.75
C ILE A 293 14.40 -17.96 -16.38
N SER A 294 14.67 -17.15 -15.36
CA SER A 294 14.12 -17.33 -14.01
C SER A 294 13.17 -16.19 -13.67
N VAL A 295 11.95 -16.55 -13.24
CA VAL A 295 10.91 -15.60 -12.78
C VAL A 295 10.68 -15.82 -11.30
N ARG A 296 10.67 -14.75 -10.53
CA ARG A 296 10.38 -14.74 -9.10
C ARG A 296 9.09 -13.99 -8.84
N THR A 297 8.20 -14.56 -8.03
CA THR A 297 6.90 -13.96 -7.70
C THR A 297 6.77 -13.63 -6.22
N TYR A 298 6.27 -12.43 -5.93
CA TYR A 298 5.95 -11.97 -4.59
C TYR A 298 4.42 -11.99 -4.41
N PHE A 299 3.95 -12.87 -3.54
CA PHE A 299 2.52 -13.14 -3.33
C PHE A 299 1.96 -12.44 -2.09
N SER A 300 2.82 -11.88 -1.22
CA SER A 300 2.40 -11.13 -0.04
C SER A 300 1.44 -9.99 -0.43
N ILE A 301 1.81 -9.16 -1.39
CA ILE A 301 1.00 -8.04 -1.88
C ILE A 301 -0.34 -8.53 -2.43
N GLN A 302 -0.37 -9.63 -3.18
CA GLN A 302 -1.59 -10.22 -3.72
C GLN A 302 -2.58 -10.62 -2.63
N HIS A 303 -2.07 -11.25 -1.57
CA HIS A 303 -2.87 -11.61 -0.42
C HIS A 303 -3.45 -10.38 0.29
N LEU A 304 -2.65 -9.33 0.45
CA LEU A 304 -3.09 -8.09 1.08
C LEU A 304 -4.19 -7.39 0.26
N ILE A 305 -4.01 -7.27 -1.06
CA ILE A 305 -5.01 -6.72 -1.98
C ILE A 305 -6.29 -7.56 -1.94
N SER A 306 -6.17 -8.90 -1.99
CA SER A 306 -7.33 -9.79 -1.93
C SER A 306 -8.15 -9.57 -0.66
N THR A 307 -7.50 -9.46 0.51
CA THR A 307 -8.19 -9.14 1.76
C THR A 307 -8.92 -7.79 1.67
N ALA A 308 -8.30 -6.75 1.11
CA ALA A 308 -8.92 -5.44 0.96
C ALA A 308 -10.14 -5.45 0.02
N LEU A 309 -10.07 -6.18 -1.09
CA LEU A 309 -11.19 -6.34 -2.02
C LEU A 309 -12.34 -7.10 -1.36
N TYR A 310 -12.07 -8.23 -0.72
CA TYR A 310 -13.11 -8.98 0.01
C TYR A 310 -13.74 -8.15 1.10
N ARG A 311 -12.94 -7.37 1.85
CA ARG A 311 -13.45 -6.45 2.87
C ARG A 311 -14.48 -5.47 2.29
N LYS A 312 -14.19 -4.86 1.14
CA LYS A 312 -15.11 -3.94 0.45
C LYS A 312 -16.42 -4.64 0.08
N GLU A 313 -16.33 -5.80 -0.56
CA GLU A 313 -17.51 -6.59 -0.96
C GLU A 313 -18.37 -7.00 0.24
N ILE A 314 -17.76 -7.41 1.35
CA ILE A 314 -18.46 -7.77 2.59
C ILE A 314 -19.16 -6.55 3.18
N ARG A 315 -18.53 -5.37 3.14
CA ARG A 315 -19.13 -4.11 3.61
C ARG A 315 -20.41 -3.80 2.83
N GLU A 316 -20.35 -3.91 1.51
CA GLU A 316 -21.49 -3.66 0.63
C GLU A 316 -22.62 -4.66 0.88
N LEU A 317 -22.31 -5.94 1.02
CA LEU A 317 -23.30 -6.96 1.39
C LEU A 317 -23.96 -6.68 2.74
N GLU A 318 -23.19 -6.33 3.76
CA GLU A 318 -23.72 -6.03 5.09
C GLU A 318 -24.50 -4.71 5.16
N ASN A 319 -24.24 -3.76 4.26
CA ASN A 319 -24.98 -2.50 4.18
C ASN A 319 -26.28 -2.64 3.38
N ASN A 320 -26.31 -3.52 2.38
CA ASN A 320 -27.47 -3.78 1.52
C ASN A 320 -28.44 -4.83 2.10
N LEU A 321 -28.23 -5.23 3.36
CA LEU A 321 -29.10 -6.13 4.10
C LEU A 321 -30.52 -5.56 4.25
N ASN A 322 -31.35 -5.80 3.23
CA ASN A 322 -32.80 -5.70 3.37
C ASN A 322 -33.25 -6.82 4.30
N LYS A 323 -34.16 -6.54 5.24
CA LYS A 323 -34.58 -7.46 6.32
C LYS A 323 -35.15 -8.84 5.87
N LYS A 324 -35.17 -9.16 4.57
CA LYS A 324 -35.51 -10.48 4.05
C LYS A 324 -34.25 -11.32 3.90
N TYR A 325 -34.16 -12.38 4.69
CA TYR A 325 -33.08 -13.36 4.63
C TYR A 325 -32.97 -13.98 3.23
N ASN A 326 -31.76 -13.95 2.66
CA ASN A 326 -31.39 -14.59 1.41
C ASN A 326 -30.23 -15.56 1.66
N GLU A 327 -30.49 -16.86 1.50
CA GLU A 327 -29.50 -17.92 1.75
C GLU A 327 -28.26 -17.79 0.87
N TYR A 328 -28.42 -17.38 -0.39
CA TYR A 328 -27.30 -17.17 -1.30
C TYR A 328 -26.38 -16.03 -0.83
N GLU A 329 -26.96 -14.93 -0.35
CA GLU A 329 -26.18 -13.80 0.19
C GLU A 329 -25.43 -14.19 1.47
N PHE A 330 -26.06 -14.99 2.33
CA PHE A 330 -25.40 -15.51 3.53
C PHE A 330 -24.20 -16.41 3.18
N LEU A 331 -24.36 -17.33 2.23
CA LEU A 331 -23.28 -18.20 1.77
C LEU A 331 -22.15 -17.41 1.10
N LYS A 332 -22.51 -16.44 0.24
CA LYS A 332 -21.56 -15.51 -0.39
C LYS A 332 -20.77 -14.75 0.67
N HIS A 333 -21.47 -14.12 1.63
CA HIS A 333 -20.86 -13.38 2.74
C HIS A 333 -19.88 -14.24 3.55
N ARG A 334 -20.30 -15.45 3.95
CA ARG A 334 -19.45 -16.38 4.70
C ARG A 334 -18.19 -16.79 3.92
N SER A 335 -18.34 -17.06 2.61
CA SER A 335 -17.22 -17.42 1.74
C SER A 335 -16.20 -16.28 1.61
N LEU A 336 -16.68 -15.04 1.49
CA LEU A 336 -15.84 -13.85 1.40
C LEU A 336 -15.11 -13.60 2.72
N CYS A 337 -15.81 -13.67 3.87
CA CYS A 337 -15.21 -13.49 5.19
C CYS A 337 -14.07 -14.49 5.43
N THR A 338 -14.32 -15.77 5.13
CA THR A 338 -13.33 -16.84 5.31
C THR A 338 -12.12 -16.61 4.39
N SER A 339 -12.36 -16.30 3.11
CA SER A 339 -11.30 -16.03 2.13
C SER A 339 -10.45 -14.81 2.50
N ALA A 340 -11.07 -13.78 3.08
CA ALA A 340 -10.38 -12.58 3.53
C ALA A 340 -9.45 -12.85 4.73
N ILE A 341 -9.91 -13.64 5.71
CA ILE A 341 -9.11 -14.06 6.87
C ILE A 341 -7.93 -14.92 6.41
N PHE A 342 -8.17 -15.87 5.50
CA PHE A 342 -7.11 -16.72 4.94
C PHE A 342 -6.07 -15.89 4.21
N SER A 343 -6.51 -14.97 3.36
CA SER A 343 -5.62 -14.07 2.63
C SER A 343 -4.83 -13.18 3.59
N ALA A 344 -5.43 -12.65 4.65
CA ALA A 344 -4.73 -11.78 5.61
C ALA A 344 -3.58 -12.51 6.31
N VAL A 345 -3.79 -13.76 6.74
CA VAL A 345 -2.73 -14.56 7.37
C VAL A 345 -1.70 -15.05 6.34
N SER A 346 -2.13 -15.35 5.12
CA SER A 346 -1.22 -15.75 4.03
C SER A 346 -0.30 -14.60 3.62
N PHE A 347 -0.77 -13.36 3.69
CA PHE A 347 0.07 -12.17 3.53
C PHE A 347 1.24 -12.16 4.51
N LEU A 348 1.00 -12.40 5.81
CA LEU A 348 2.06 -12.42 6.82
C LEU A 348 3.10 -13.50 6.55
N GLU A 349 2.64 -14.71 6.18
CA GLU A 349 3.50 -15.85 5.90
C GLU A 349 4.32 -15.65 4.62
N ALA A 350 3.68 -15.20 3.54
CA ALA A 350 4.36 -14.92 2.28
C ALA A 350 5.39 -13.81 2.46
N LEU A 351 5.04 -12.71 3.15
CA LEU A 351 5.92 -11.56 3.33
C LEU A 351 7.20 -11.90 4.08
N ILE A 352 7.11 -12.68 5.18
CA ILE A 352 8.32 -13.06 5.92
C ILE A 352 9.18 -14.06 5.13
N ASN A 353 8.56 -14.97 4.37
CA ASN A 353 9.30 -15.89 3.51
C ASN A 353 9.99 -15.12 2.36
N GLU A 354 9.33 -14.13 1.76
CA GLU A 354 9.93 -13.24 0.76
C GLU A 354 11.10 -12.45 1.34
N PHE A 355 10.97 -11.93 2.57
CA PHE A 355 12.04 -11.20 3.26
C PHE A 355 13.30 -12.06 3.45
N PHE A 356 13.17 -13.29 3.97
CA PHE A 356 14.32 -14.21 4.08
C PHE A 356 14.86 -14.62 2.71
N SER A 357 13.99 -14.94 1.76
CA SER A 357 14.40 -15.36 0.43
C SER A 357 15.15 -14.23 -0.31
N ASP A 358 14.79 -12.97 -0.10
CA ASP A 358 15.46 -11.82 -0.72
C ASP A 358 16.88 -11.67 -0.18
N SER A 359 17.08 -11.89 1.11
CA SER A 359 18.43 -11.83 1.70
C SER A 359 19.44 -12.84 1.12
N TYR A 360 18.97 -13.94 0.53
CA TYR A 360 19.82 -14.94 -0.10
C TYR A 360 19.96 -14.72 -1.62
N ASP A 361 18.84 -14.57 -2.33
CA ASP A 361 18.82 -14.63 -3.80
C ASP A 361 18.67 -13.25 -4.47
N ASN A 362 18.26 -12.22 -3.72
CA ASN A 362 17.96 -10.89 -4.25
C ASN A 362 18.19 -9.77 -3.20
N PRO A 363 19.44 -9.50 -2.80
CA PRO A 363 19.74 -8.52 -1.75
C PRO A 363 19.32 -7.09 -2.11
N GLU A 364 19.16 -6.79 -3.41
CA GLU A 364 18.64 -5.50 -3.90
C GLU A 364 17.11 -5.36 -3.78
N GLY A 365 16.42 -6.41 -3.30
CA GLY A 365 14.97 -6.44 -3.09
C GLY A 365 14.52 -5.78 -1.79
N ILE A 366 13.67 -6.48 -1.02
CA ILE A 366 13.07 -5.97 0.22
C ILE A 366 14.14 -5.53 1.25
N VAL A 367 15.30 -6.21 1.25
CA VAL A 367 16.34 -6.05 2.27
C VAL A 367 17.44 -5.06 1.90
N ARG A 368 17.36 -4.38 0.75
CA ARG A 368 18.45 -3.55 0.18
C ARG A 368 19.02 -2.49 1.12
N ASP A 369 18.16 -1.95 1.98
CA ASP A 369 18.50 -0.86 2.90
C ASP A 369 19.07 -1.39 4.25
N LEU A 370 19.22 -2.70 4.41
CA LEU A 370 19.84 -3.31 5.58
C LEU A 370 21.38 -3.36 5.46
N PRO A 371 22.11 -3.24 6.58
CA PRO A 371 23.53 -3.56 6.62
C PRO A 371 23.83 -4.96 6.06
N SER A 372 24.89 -5.09 5.26
CA SER A 372 25.28 -6.35 4.63
C SER A 372 25.46 -7.50 5.62
N GLU A 373 25.98 -7.23 6.82
CA GLU A 373 26.12 -8.26 7.87
C GLU A 373 24.79 -8.92 8.26
N TYR A 374 23.68 -8.17 8.20
CA TYR A 374 22.35 -8.68 8.51
C TYR A 374 21.77 -9.43 7.31
N ILE A 375 21.98 -8.93 6.09
CA ILE A 375 21.60 -9.61 4.85
C ILE A 375 22.27 -10.98 4.79
N ASP A 376 23.59 -11.06 5.03
CA ASP A 376 24.35 -12.31 5.03
C ASP A 376 23.82 -13.30 6.07
N SER A 377 23.53 -12.82 7.29
CA SER A 377 23.01 -13.67 8.37
C SER A 377 21.63 -14.25 8.05
N LEU A 378 20.74 -13.44 7.46
CA LEU A 378 19.42 -13.88 6.99
C LEU A 378 19.55 -14.84 5.80
N GLY A 379 20.46 -14.56 4.88
CA GLY A 379 20.69 -15.35 3.68
C GLY A 379 21.22 -16.75 3.99
N GLN A 380 22.20 -16.85 4.91
CA GLN A 380 22.72 -18.13 5.40
C GLN A 380 21.63 -18.99 6.03
N MET A 381 20.73 -18.38 6.81
CA MET A 381 19.59 -19.09 7.38
C MET A 381 18.70 -19.67 6.29
N TRP A 382 18.37 -18.88 5.28
CA TRP A 382 17.54 -19.33 4.15
C TRP A 382 18.20 -20.47 3.37
N GLU A 383 19.51 -20.38 3.11
CA GLU A 383 20.31 -21.42 2.46
C GLU A 383 20.22 -22.76 3.21
N LEU A 384 20.29 -22.72 4.54
CA LEU A 384 20.12 -23.89 5.42
C LEU A 384 18.68 -24.42 5.47
N GLY A 385 17.76 -23.83 4.71
CA GLY A 385 16.34 -24.16 4.73
C GLY A 385 15.59 -23.58 5.93
N ILE A 386 16.16 -22.59 6.63
CA ILE A 386 15.55 -21.99 7.81
C ILE A 386 15.04 -20.58 7.45
N PRO A 387 13.77 -20.22 7.71
CA PRO A 387 12.80 -20.96 8.51
C PRO A 387 11.83 -21.82 7.68
N ARG A 388 12.13 -22.16 6.42
CA ARG A 388 11.17 -22.84 5.53
C ARG A 388 10.89 -24.31 5.89
N THR A 389 11.91 -25.07 6.28
CA THR A 389 11.82 -26.51 6.61
C THR A 389 11.80 -26.76 8.12
N ALA A 390 12.23 -25.79 8.91
CA ALA A 390 12.08 -25.83 10.35
C ALA A 390 10.61 -25.55 10.73
N SER A 391 10.12 -26.21 11.79
CA SER A 391 8.72 -26.10 12.24
C SER A 391 8.40 -24.77 12.95
N TYR A 392 8.96 -23.66 12.47
CA TYR A 392 8.68 -22.33 12.99
C TYR A 392 7.33 -21.84 12.51
N ASN A 393 6.49 -21.43 13.45
CA ASN A 393 5.25 -20.76 13.12
C ASN A 393 5.52 -19.33 12.60
N ILE A 394 4.51 -18.73 11.96
CA ILE A 394 4.61 -17.40 11.32
C ILE A 394 5.27 -16.38 12.25
N VAL A 395 4.82 -16.30 13.50
CA VAL A 395 5.29 -15.35 14.51
C VAL A 395 6.76 -15.56 14.83
N GLU A 396 7.19 -16.80 15.00
CA GLU A 396 8.59 -17.15 15.28
C GLU A 396 9.51 -16.68 14.15
N LYS A 397 9.07 -16.77 12.89
CA LYS A 397 9.87 -16.30 11.73
C LYS A 397 10.20 -14.81 11.82
N TYR A 398 9.20 -13.97 12.15
CA TYR A 398 9.43 -12.53 12.36
C TYR A 398 10.37 -12.25 13.53
N GLN A 399 10.25 -13.02 14.62
CA GLN A 399 11.10 -12.89 15.81
C GLN A 399 12.56 -13.28 15.52
N ILE A 400 12.75 -14.34 14.73
CA ILE A 400 14.08 -14.78 14.28
C ILE A 400 14.71 -13.70 13.41
N ALA A 401 13.98 -13.16 12.43
CA ALA A 401 14.49 -12.10 11.56
C ALA A 401 14.96 -10.87 12.37
N LEU A 402 14.16 -10.39 13.32
CA LEU A 402 14.55 -9.27 14.20
C LEU A 402 15.79 -9.60 15.05
N THR A 403 15.87 -10.83 15.57
CA THR A 403 17.02 -11.28 16.37
C THR A 403 18.30 -11.30 15.54
N LEU A 404 18.24 -11.79 14.29
CA LEU A 404 19.38 -11.82 13.37
C LEU A 404 19.85 -10.40 13.00
N CYS A 405 18.90 -9.46 12.87
CA CYS A 405 19.20 -8.04 12.63
C CYS A 405 19.54 -7.24 13.90
N LYS A 406 19.77 -7.91 15.05
CA LYS A 406 20.08 -7.28 16.34
C LYS A 406 19.05 -6.21 16.76
N ARG A 407 17.77 -6.43 16.45
CA ARG A 407 16.64 -5.56 16.82
C ARG A 407 15.81 -6.16 17.95
N ASP A 408 15.06 -5.29 18.62
CA ASP A 408 14.14 -5.69 19.66
C ASP A 408 13.00 -6.55 19.11
N LYS A 409 12.62 -7.56 19.89
CA LYS A 409 11.54 -8.49 19.59
C LYS A 409 10.17 -7.81 19.70
N ILE A 410 9.26 -8.11 18.76
CA ILE A 410 7.85 -7.65 18.86
C ILE A 410 7.20 -8.27 20.10
N ASN A 411 6.52 -7.44 20.89
CA ASN A 411 5.82 -7.86 22.09
C ASN A 411 4.45 -8.49 21.75
N PHE A 412 4.30 -9.79 22.03
CA PHE A 412 3.06 -10.54 21.82
C PHE A 412 2.05 -10.45 22.98
N GLY A 413 2.39 -9.73 24.06
CA GLY A 413 1.50 -9.41 25.17
C GLY A 413 0.59 -8.21 24.91
N CYS A 414 0.74 -7.52 23.77
CA CYS A 414 -0.09 -6.39 23.37
C CYS A 414 -0.43 -6.41 21.88
N SER A 415 -1.47 -5.66 21.48
CA SER A 415 -1.77 -5.39 20.07
C SER A 415 -0.55 -4.73 19.41
N PRO A 416 -0.11 -5.17 18.21
CA PRO A 416 -0.85 -6.03 17.29
C PRO A 416 -0.36 -7.48 17.37
N GLY A 417 0.73 -7.78 18.09
CA GLY A 417 1.30 -9.12 18.17
C GLY A 417 0.30 -10.09 18.80
N GLN A 418 -0.34 -9.68 19.89
CA GLN A 418 -1.43 -10.43 20.50
C GLN A 418 -2.58 -10.67 19.50
N ASP A 419 -2.95 -9.64 18.74
CA ASP A 419 -4.05 -9.70 17.77
C ASP A 419 -3.72 -10.62 16.60
N ILE A 420 -2.49 -10.58 16.08
CA ILE A 420 -1.99 -11.52 15.08
C ILE A 420 -1.98 -12.94 15.60
N SER A 421 -1.58 -13.16 16.85
CA SER A 421 -1.66 -14.50 17.45
C SER A 421 -3.09 -15.01 17.52
N VAL A 422 -4.05 -14.14 17.82
CA VAL A 422 -5.48 -14.47 17.83
C VAL A 422 -6.01 -14.70 16.41
N LEU A 423 -5.59 -13.89 15.43
CA LEU A 423 -5.97 -14.02 14.02
C LEU A 423 -5.45 -15.34 13.42
N ILE A 424 -4.21 -15.73 13.71
CA ILE A 424 -3.66 -17.02 13.29
C ILE A 424 -4.44 -18.17 13.90
N LYS A 425 -4.85 -18.07 15.19
CA LYS A 425 -5.72 -19.06 15.83
C LYS A 425 -7.09 -19.14 15.17
N LEU A 426 -7.69 -18.01 14.81
CA LEU A 426 -8.96 -17.96 14.08
C LEU A 426 -8.81 -18.65 12.71
N ARG A 427 -7.76 -18.33 11.95
CA ARG A 427 -7.47 -19.00 10.67
C ARG A 427 -7.32 -20.50 10.84
N ASN A 428 -6.56 -20.94 11.85
CA ASN A 428 -6.34 -22.36 12.11
C ASN A 428 -7.64 -23.08 12.48
N ALA A 429 -8.52 -22.46 13.29
CA ALA A 429 -9.82 -23.02 13.63
C ALA A 429 -10.77 -23.14 12.42
N LEU A 430 -10.65 -22.23 11.44
CA LEU A 430 -11.41 -22.28 10.20
C LEU A 430 -10.88 -23.34 9.22
N ILE A 431 -9.56 -23.59 9.18
CA ILE A 431 -8.94 -24.60 8.30
C ILE A 431 -9.07 -26.01 8.90
N HIS A 432 -8.71 -26.17 10.16
CA HIS A 432 -8.73 -27.44 10.89
C HIS A 432 -10.02 -27.54 11.70
N PHE A 433 -11.14 -27.21 11.08
CA PHE A 433 -12.43 -27.17 11.75
C PHE A 433 -12.82 -28.57 12.23
N GLU A 434 -12.96 -28.73 13.54
CA GLU A 434 -13.49 -29.93 14.18
C GLU A 434 -14.96 -29.67 14.55
N PRO A 435 -15.93 -30.45 14.01
CA PRO A 435 -17.33 -30.26 14.35
C PRO A 435 -17.60 -30.53 15.84
N GLU A 436 -18.18 -29.54 16.53
CA GLU A 436 -18.58 -29.63 17.93
C GLU A 436 -20.08 -29.30 18.09
N TRP A 437 -20.74 -29.93 19.08
CA TRP A 437 -22.10 -29.55 19.47
C TRP A 437 -22.08 -28.30 20.35
N VAL A 438 -22.72 -27.22 19.90
CA VAL A 438 -22.79 -25.95 20.65
C VAL A 438 -24.22 -25.68 21.09
N VAL A 439 -24.45 -25.54 22.40
CA VAL A 439 -25.75 -25.18 22.97
C VAL A 439 -25.91 -23.66 22.97
N THR A 440 -26.69 -23.10 22.04
CA THR A 440 -26.77 -21.64 21.84
C THR A 440 -27.64 -20.88 22.84
N ARG A 441 -28.57 -21.56 23.55
CA ARG A 441 -29.51 -20.91 24.49
C ARG A 441 -28.93 -20.60 25.88
N ASP A 442 -27.90 -21.33 26.33
CA ASP A 442 -27.35 -21.21 27.69
C ASP A 442 -26.12 -20.29 27.80
N ILE A 443 -25.57 -19.83 26.67
CA ILE A 443 -24.33 -18.99 26.62
C ILE A 443 -24.53 -17.60 27.25
N ILE A 444 -25.78 -17.12 27.33
CA ILE A 444 -26.12 -15.84 27.96
C ILE A 444 -25.89 -15.91 29.48
N ASN A 445 -26.08 -17.08 30.10
CA ASN A 445 -26.07 -17.24 31.56
C ASN A 445 -24.84 -17.98 32.11
N ASN A 446 -24.10 -18.75 31.31
CA ASN A 446 -22.93 -19.49 31.77
C ASN A 446 -21.65 -19.16 30.98
N THR A 447 -20.77 -18.33 31.56
CA THR A 447 -19.49 -17.92 30.94
C THR A 447 -18.44 -19.03 30.89
N LYS A 448 -18.63 -20.12 31.66
CA LYS A 448 -17.72 -21.26 31.71
C LYS A 448 -17.70 -22.03 30.38
N ASP A 449 -18.84 -22.13 29.71
CA ASP A 449 -19.03 -22.99 28.53
C ASP A 449 -18.75 -22.28 27.18
N ARG A 450 -18.28 -21.02 27.20
CA ARG A 450 -17.88 -20.32 25.97
C ARG A 450 -16.64 -20.95 25.36
N GLN A 451 -16.69 -21.16 24.04
CA GLN A 451 -15.55 -21.64 23.27
C GLN A 451 -14.33 -20.74 23.50
N LYS A 452 -13.13 -21.35 23.56
CA LYS A 452 -11.87 -20.62 23.81
C LYS A 452 -11.68 -19.46 22.82
N LEU A 453 -12.07 -19.66 21.57
CA LEU A 453 -11.94 -18.67 20.50
C LEU A 453 -12.89 -17.48 20.67
N GLU A 454 -14.11 -17.71 21.15
CA GLU A 454 -15.07 -16.64 21.47
C GLU A 454 -14.50 -15.69 22.53
N LYS A 455 -13.93 -16.23 23.60
CA LYS A 455 -13.31 -15.41 24.67
C LYS A 455 -12.19 -14.52 24.15
N LEU A 456 -11.48 -14.95 23.11
CA LEU A 456 -10.38 -14.21 22.51
C LEU A 456 -10.84 -13.14 21.51
N LEU A 457 -11.95 -13.37 20.81
CA LEU A 457 -12.42 -12.49 19.73
C LEU A 457 -13.52 -11.52 20.15
N MET A 458 -14.24 -11.84 21.24
CA MET A 458 -15.32 -11.01 21.73
C MET A 458 -14.81 -9.58 22.01
N TYR A 459 -15.59 -8.58 21.56
CA TYR A 459 -15.29 -7.15 21.66
C TYR A 459 -14.12 -6.63 20.82
N LYS A 460 -13.46 -7.47 20.00
CA LYS A 460 -12.42 -6.98 19.07
C LYS A 460 -12.99 -6.26 17.84
N PHE A 461 -14.22 -6.59 17.46
CA PHE A 461 -14.88 -6.07 16.28
C PHE A 461 -16.40 -6.20 16.35
N GLN A 462 -17.10 -5.55 15.43
CA GLN A 462 -18.55 -5.69 15.26
C GLN A 462 -18.89 -7.08 14.68
N ILE A 463 -19.90 -7.73 15.25
CA ILE A 463 -20.35 -9.08 14.85
C ILE A 463 -21.18 -9.07 13.56
N ASN A 464 -21.39 -10.25 12.99
CA ASN A 464 -22.06 -10.47 11.71
C ASN A 464 -23.54 -10.04 11.74
N LYS A 465 -23.90 -9.09 10.88
CA LYS A 465 -25.28 -8.59 10.74
C LYS A 465 -26.27 -9.60 10.16
N PHE A 466 -25.79 -10.66 9.49
CA PHE A 466 -26.64 -11.75 8.97
C PHE A 466 -27.07 -12.75 10.05
N THR A 467 -26.57 -12.63 11.28
CA THR A 467 -26.79 -13.62 12.34
C THR A 467 -27.71 -13.09 13.42
N GLY A 468 -28.57 -13.96 13.95
CA GLY A 468 -29.46 -13.64 15.07
C GLY A 468 -28.88 -14.08 16.42
N ASP A 469 -29.62 -13.80 17.49
CA ASP A 469 -29.20 -14.14 18.86
C ASP A 469 -28.96 -15.64 19.07
N ASN A 470 -29.68 -16.48 18.32
CA ASN A 470 -29.60 -17.94 18.41
C ASN A 470 -28.43 -18.57 17.65
N ASN A 471 -27.66 -17.81 16.86
CA ASN A 471 -26.48 -18.34 16.18
C ASN A 471 -25.29 -18.50 17.15
N PRO A 472 -24.44 -19.52 16.98
CA PRO A 472 -23.20 -19.64 17.73
C PRO A 472 -22.23 -18.50 17.39
N PHE A 473 -21.33 -18.16 18.32
CA PHE A 473 -20.34 -17.11 18.03
C PHE A 473 -19.39 -17.53 16.90
N PHE A 474 -18.79 -18.72 17.03
CA PHE A 474 -17.97 -19.30 15.99
C PHE A 474 -18.71 -20.46 15.32
N PRO A 475 -18.68 -20.56 13.98
CA PRO A 475 -18.12 -19.58 13.05
C PRO A 475 -19.07 -18.40 12.73
N ASP A 476 -20.36 -18.49 13.03
CA ASP A 476 -21.37 -17.60 12.44
C ASP A 476 -21.22 -16.11 12.81
N LYS A 477 -21.35 -15.74 14.09
CA LYS A 477 -21.35 -14.32 14.50
C LYS A 477 -20.00 -13.63 14.31
N CYS A 478 -18.90 -14.39 14.35
CA CYS A 478 -17.55 -13.82 14.28
C CYS A 478 -17.08 -13.53 12.84
N LEU A 479 -17.69 -14.17 11.83
CA LEU A 479 -17.37 -13.91 10.43
C LEU A 479 -18.18 -12.71 9.94
N SER A 480 -17.59 -11.52 10.01
CA SER A 480 -18.24 -10.25 9.69
C SER A 480 -17.30 -9.29 8.98
N TYR A 481 -17.86 -8.21 8.42
CA TYR A 481 -17.08 -7.05 7.96
C TYR A 481 -16.12 -6.57 9.05
N GLY A 482 -16.62 -6.42 10.29
CA GLY A 482 -15.80 -5.97 11.42
C GLY A 482 -14.60 -6.87 11.69
N CYS A 483 -14.78 -8.19 11.59
CA CYS A 483 -13.69 -9.16 11.76
C CYS A 483 -12.62 -9.04 10.67
N VAL A 484 -13.06 -8.89 9.42
CA VAL A 484 -12.15 -8.74 8.27
C VAL A 484 -11.42 -7.40 8.32
N ASP A 485 -12.12 -6.32 8.68
CA ASP A 485 -11.53 -5.00 8.89
C ASP A 485 -10.48 -5.00 10.00
N TRP A 486 -10.81 -5.64 11.14
CA TRP A 486 -9.88 -5.86 12.24
C TRP A 486 -8.66 -6.67 11.78
N ALA A 487 -8.85 -7.75 11.02
CA ALA A 487 -7.77 -8.58 10.52
C ALA A 487 -6.83 -7.79 9.59
N LEU A 488 -7.37 -7.11 8.57
CA LEU A 488 -6.61 -6.30 7.63
C LEU A 488 -5.79 -5.20 8.34
N THR A 489 -6.44 -4.49 9.26
CA THR A 489 -5.79 -3.43 10.02
C THR A 489 -4.63 -3.98 10.86
N ASN A 490 -4.83 -5.13 11.51
CA ASN A 490 -3.80 -5.72 12.37
C ASN A 490 -2.62 -6.32 11.60
N VAL A 491 -2.83 -6.88 10.41
CA VAL A 491 -1.70 -7.40 9.60
C VAL A 491 -0.83 -6.28 9.05
N ILE A 492 -1.42 -5.17 8.59
CA ILE A 492 -0.66 -3.97 8.17
C ILE A 492 0.07 -3.38 9.37
N ALA A 493 -0.64 -3.19 10.48
CA ALA A 493 -0.09 -2.69 11.72
C ALA A 493 1.13 -3.50 12.21
N PHE A 494 0.99 -4.82 12.25
CA PHE A 494 2.06 -5.72 12.70
C PHE A 494 3.28 -5.67 11.79
N THR A 495 3.06 -5.66 10.47
CA THR A 495 4.15 -5.60 9.49
C THR A 495 4.82 -4.22 9.50
N ASP A 496 4.07 -3.14 9.70
CA ASP A 496 4.64 -1.79 9.87
C ASP A 496 5.64 -1.73 11.02
N ILE A 497 5.32 -2.31 12.20
CA ILE A 497 6.30 -2.40 13.30
C ILE A 497 7.57 -3.08 12.83
N PHE A 498 7.42 -4.24 12.18
CA PHE A 498 8.55 -5.06 11.78
C PHE A 498 9.50 -4.27 10.87
N PHE A 499 8.97 -3.62 9.83
CA PHE A 499 9.75 -2.81 8.90
C PHE A 499 10.32 -1.55 9.57
N ILE A 500 9.56 -0.87 10.43
CA ILE A 500 10.03 0.30 11.21
C ILE A 500 11.18 -0.08 12.14
N SER A 501 11.08 -1.22 12.86
CA SER A 501 12.13 -1.72 13.75
C SER A 501 13.43 -2.03 13.01
N LEU A 502 13.31 -2.41 11.74
CA LEU A 502 14.45 -2.68 10.86
C LEU A 502 15.00 -1.40 10.19
N GLY A 503 14.21 -0.33 10.13
CA GLY A 503 14.59 0.94 9.49
C GLY A 503 14.42 0.92 7.97
N ILE A 504 13.50 0.08 7.45
CA ILE A 504 13.28 -0.13 6.02
C ILE A 504 11.83 0.20 5.64
N VAL A 505 11.60 0.55 4.38
CA VAL A 505 10.25 0.86 3.87
C VAL A 505 9.53 -0.45 3.54
N PRO A 506 8.27 -0.65 3.98
CA PRO A 506 7.52 -1.86 3.64
C PRO A 506 7.27 -1.98 2.12
N PRO A 507 7.34 -3.19 1.53
CA PRO A 507 7.15 -3.37 0.08
C PRO A 507 5.73 -3.03 -0.40
N TYR A 508 4.75 -3.03 0.51
CA TYR A 508 3.36 -2.65 0.21
C TYR A 508 3.08 -1.14 0.35
N GLU A 509 4.09 -0.30 0.62
CA GLU A 509 3.88 1.14 0.82
C GLU A 509 3.27 1.81 -0.41
N LYS A 510 3.75 1.47 -1.61
CA LYS A 510 3.25 2.01 -2.89
C LYS A 510 1.75 1.75 -3.12
N ILE A 511 1.20 0.68 -2.53
CA ILE A 511 -0.23 0.35 -2.67
C ILE A 511 -1.06 0.75 -1.45
N ARG A 512 -0.44 1.28 -0.39
CA ARG A 512 -1.13 1.65 0.85
C ARG A 512 -2.26 2.63 0.57
N PHE A 513 -2.07 3.59 -0.33
CA PHE A 513 -3.13 4.52 -0.74
C PHE A 513 -4.27 3.82 -1.49
N LYS A 514 -3.97 2.85 -2.37
CA LYS A 514 -4.98 2.05 -3.09
C LYS A 514 -5.80 1.23 -2.11
N ILE A 515 -5.12 0.60 -1.13
CA ILE A 515 -5.79 -0.09 -0.03
C ILE A 515 -6.65 0.92 0.71
N LYS A 516 -6.12 2.08 1.14
CA LYS A 516 -6.84 3.14 1.89
C LYS A 516 -8.08 3.68 1.15
N ASN A 517 -8.00 3.88 -0.16
CA ASN A 517 -9.11 4.36 -0.96
C ASN A 517 -10.23 3.30 -1.12
N LEU A 518 -9.94 2.02 -0.85
CA LEU A 518 -10.99 1.00 -0.69
C LEU A 518 -11.69 1.09 0.69
N PHE A 519 -11.23 1.94 1.62
CA PHE A 519 -11.85 2.17 2.95
C PHE A 519 -12.89 3.29 2.92
N GLU A 520 -12.79 4.24 2.00
CA GLU A 520 -13.76 5.31 1.78
C GLU A 520 -14.79 4.80 0.78
#